data_AF-A0A1I5YJ82-F1
#
_entry.id   AF-A0A1I5YJ82-F1
#
_cell.length_a   1.000
_cell.length_b   1.000
_cell.length_c   1.000
_cell.angle_alpha   90.00
_cell.angle_beta   90.00
_cell.angle_gamma   90.00
#
_symmetry.space_group_name_H-M   'P 1'
#
loop_
_entity.id
_entity.type
_entity.pdbx_description
1 polymer ?
#
loop_
_entity_poly.entity_id
_entity_poly.type
_entity_poly.pdbx_seq_one_letter_code
_entity_poly.pdbx_strand_id
1 'polypeptide(L)'
;MKYIIPLLFLSISLSGQNSEVQVTFQKIPLPLILTKSSVTGIIDNRKSADKSSKIIIRSDNEKRPLFLQKNYLTAIRSFFSKNPENADTDYNIILKINDFNIREIPESPAKIKGNLGVDIDFQIFRDSTYVPLCNFKTNFIYSRPSKDDTEHIDWLVKNAMLSATKFYNKWFGIQKYINPKFAKGVRVLVKPDYYFGNDTDTVFYHPDRKLTWNDFQAKPLSTSRYTAQIFSNFEYLAPVKYEHDSLVIELTMKTYMLKDMSWKSIDAPGDYSLKHEQTHFDLTKLIVERFKAQVLKTEFSIEDYDSQFQLLFIDLYREMNIMQKKYDQETLHGLNEAEQSKWEQKIAGELGQKN
;
A
#
# COMPACT_ATOMS: atom_id res chain seq x y z
N MET A 1 -8.02 -65.08 67.78
CA MET A 1 -9.31 -65.10 67.05
C MET A 1 -10.07 -63.83 67.39
N LYS A 2 -10.10 -62.83 66.49
CA LYS A 2 -11.17 -61.80 66.39
C LYS A 2 -10.92 -60.89 65.18
N TYR A 3 -11.68 -61.20 64.14
CA TYR A 3 -12.17 -60.44 62.98
C TYR A 3 -11.52 -59.12 62.56
N ILE A 4 -11.08 -59.13 61.29
CA ILE A 4 -10.91 -57.98 60.40
C ILE A 4 -12.31 -57.59 59.87
N ILE A 5 -12.68 -56.31 60.00
CA ILE A 5 -13.74 -55.65 59.21
C ILE A 5 -13.14 -54.31 58.73
N PRO A 6 -13.07 -54.03 57.42
CA PRO A 6 -12.52 -52.78 56.93
C PRO A 6 -13.54 -51.64 57.05
N LEU A 7 -13.11 -50.50 57.58
CA LEU A 7 -13.85 -49.24 57.53
C LEU A 7 -13.80 -48.70 56.10
N LEU A 8 -14.97 -48.50 55.49
CA LEU A 8 -15.13 -47.84 54.20
C LEU A 8 -15.69 -46.43 54.38
N PHE A 9 -15.18 -45.53 53.55
CA PHE A 9 -15.64 -44.18 53.19
C PHE A 9 -15.42 -43.06 54.23
N LEU A 10 -15.04 -41.84 53.87
CA LEU A 10 -15.14 -41.12 52.60
C LEU A 10 -14.07 -40.02 52.60
N SER A 11 -13.04 -40.08 51.75
CA SER A 11 -12.17 -38.92 51.52
C SER A 11 -12.89 -37.98 50.55
N ILE A 12 -13.46 -36.89 51.09
CA ILE A 12 -13.93 -35.77 50.29
C ILE A 12 -12.70 -35.06 49.72
N SER A 13 -12.33 -35.39 48.50
CA SER A 13 -11.49 -34.54 47.67
C SER A 13 -12.30 -33.29 47.30
N LEU A 14 -12.05 -32.17 47.99
CA LEU A 14 -12.45 -30.86 47.50
C LEU A 14 -11.66 -30.57 46.22
N SER A 15 -12.25 -30.89 45.08
CA SER A 15 -11.86 -30.29 43.80
C SER A 15 -12.20 -28.80 43.87
N GLY A 16 -11.17 -27.95 43.92
CA GLY A 16 -11.34 -26.52 43.75
C GLY A 16 -11.91 -26.24 42.36
N GLN A 17 -13.22 -25.98 42.29
CA GLN A 17 -13.86 -25.45 41.09
C GLN A 17 -13.24 -24.07 40.79
N ASN A 18 -12.46 -23.98 39.72
CA ASN A 18 -12.20 -22.72 39.03
C ASN A 18 -13.56 -22.14 38.61
N SER A 19 -14.11 -21.27 39.44
CA SER A 19 -15.34 -20.55 39.16
C SER A 19 -15.01 -19.43 38.17
N GLU A 20 -15.25 -19.68 36.88
CA GLU A 20 -15.18 -18.64 35.85
C GLU A 20 -16.27 -17.59 36.14
N VAL A 21 -15.88 -16.33 36.34
CA VAL A 21 -16.85 -15.24 36.41
C VAL A 21 -17.24 -14.84 34.98
N GLN A 22 -18.48 -15.15 34.62
CA GLN A 22 -19.06 -14.77 33.33
C GLN A 22 -19.60 -13.34 33.40
N VAL A 23 -18.86 -12.40 32.80
CA VAL A 23 -19.37 -11.04 32.57
C VAL A 23 -20.19 -11.06 31.29
N THR A 24 -21.49 -10.81 31.43
CA THR A 24 -22.42 -10.73 30.29
C THR A 24 -22.77 -9.28 30.06
N PHE A 25 -22.16 -8.64 29.06
CA PHE A 25 -22.48 -7.27 28.69
C PHE A 25 -23.95 -7.20 28.25
N GLN A 26 -24.76 -6.39 28.94
CA GLN A 26 -26.11 -6.08 28.46
C GLN A 26 -26.03 -5.48 27.05
N LYS A 27 -27.04 -5.73 26.19
CA LYS A 27 -27.13 -5.15 24.84
C LYS A 27 -27.17 -3.63 24.92
N ILE A 28 -26.03 -2.96 24.74
CA ILE A 28 -25.97 -1.50 24.86
C ILE A 28 -26.26 -0.86 23.49
N PRO A 29 -27.26 0.02 23.34
CA PRO A 29 -27.33 0.94 22.21
C PRO A 29 -26.50 2.19 22.53
N LEU A 30 -25.53 2.52 21.68
CA LEU A 30 -24.80 3.79 21.79
C LEU A 30 -24.67 4.47 20.42
N PRO A 31 -24.70 5.81 20.39
CA PRO A 31 -24.71 6.60 19.18
C PRO A 31 -23.28 7.00 18.79
N LEU A 32 -22.98 6.92 17.50
CA LEU A 32 -22.38 7.97 16.67
C LEU A 32 -21.58 7.35 15.52
N ILE A 33 -22.36 7.13 14.46
CA ILE A 33 -22.07 7.13 13.04
C ILE A 33 -20.58 7.33 12.71
N LEU A 34 -19.94 6.21 12.40
CA LEU A 34 -18.82 6.17 11.48
C LEU A 34 -19.35 6.66 10.11
N THR A 35 -19.53 7.97 9.92
CA THR A 35 -20.06 8.50 8.66
C THR A 35 -19.08 8.13 7.55
N LYS A 36 -19.43 7.12 6.74
CA LYS A 36 -18.65 6.50 5.65
C LYS A 36 -17.70 5.34 6.00
N SER A 37 -17.67 4.83 7.23
CA SER A 37 -16.92 3.60 7.53
C SER A 37 -17.72 2.63 8.40
N SER A 38 -17.40 1.35 8.38
CA SER A 38 -18.07 0.36 9.22
C SER A 38 -17.04 -0.60 9.79
N VAL A 39 -17.20 -1.03 11.04
CA VAL A 39 -16.37 -2.14 11.55
C VAL A 39 -17.01 -3.45 11.13
N THR A 40 -16.35 -4.17 10.23
CA THR A 40 -16.86 -5.42 9.65
C THR A 40 -16.24 -6.67 10.30
N GLY A 41 -15.03 -6.54 10.84
CA GLY A 41 -14.26 -7.64 11.41
C GLY A 41 -13.47 -7.28 12.66
N ILE A 42 -13.14 -8.31 13.45
CA ILE A 42 -12.23 -8.23 14.59
C ILE A 42 -11.24 -9.40 14.53
N ILE A 43 -9.97 -9.10 14.73
CA ILE A 43 -8.86 -10.05 14.85
C ILE A 43 -8.31 -9.96 16.27
N ASP A 44 -8.26 -11.08 16.99
CA ASP A 44 -7.62 -11.17 18.30
C ASP A 44 -6.16 -11.61 18.15
N ASN A 45 -5.26 -10.64 18.19
CA ASN A 45 -3.81 -10.83 18.05
C ASN A 45 -3.09 -10.88 19.41
N ARG A 46 -3.82 -10.98 20.53
CA ARG A 46 -3.23 -11.13 21.87
C ARG A 46 -2.55 -12.49 21.99
N LYS A 47 -1.44 -12.56 22.74
CA LYS A 47 -0.79 -13.84 23.08
C LYS A 47 -1.75 -14.69 23.91
N SER A 48 -1.64 -16.03 23.82
CA SER A 48 -2.57 -16.95 24.52
C SER A 48 -2.67 -16.68 26.04
N ALA A 49 -1.54 -16.36 26.69
CA ALA A 49 -1.48 -16.01 28.11
C ALA A 49 -2.20 -14.68 28.45
N ASP A 50 -2.36 -13.80 27.46
CA ASP A 50 -2.96 -12.47 27.56
C ASP A 50 -4.43 -12.45 27.09
N LYS A 51 -5.00 -13.63 26.80
CA LYS A 51 -6.44 -13.80 26.48
C LYS A 51 -7.31 -13.91 27.73
N SER A 52 -6.71 -14.12 28.90
CA SER A 52 -7.37 -14.11 30.20
C SER A 52 -6.87 -12.92 31.03
N SER A 53 -7.78 -12.01 31.41
CA SER A 53 -7.47 -10.98 32.40
C SER A 53 -7.48 -11.58 33.81
N LYS A 54 -6.87 -10.93 34.79
CA LYS A 54 -6.89 -11.38 36.19
C LYS A 54 -7.50 -10.28 37.06
N ILE A 55 -8.64 -10.55 37.68
CA ILE A 55 -9.36 -9.60 38.54
C ILE A 55 -9.42 -10.11 39.98
N ILE A 56 -9.71 -9.22 40.92
CA ILE A 56 -9.90 -9.57 42.33
C ILE A 56 -11.40 -9.71 42.61
N ILE A 57 -11.81 -10.85 43.17
CA ILE A 57 -13.21 -11.21 43.43
C ILE A 57 -13.43 -11.38 44.94
N ARG A 58 -14.66 -11.10 45.36
CA ARG A 58 -15.09 -10.74 46.73
C ARG A 58 -14.83 -11.74 47.86
N SER A 59 -14.58 -13.03 47.60
CA SER A 59 -14.67 -14.04 48.67
C SER A 59 -13.47 -14.10 49.61
N ASP A 60 -12.27 -13.65 49.20
CA ASP A 60 -11.03 -14.04 49.88
C ASP A 60 -9.81 -13.12 49.60
N ASN A 61 -9.97 -11.99 48.89
CA ASN A 61 -8.84 -11.21 48.32
C ASN A 61 -7.94 -12.04 47.37
N GLU A 62 -8.37 -13.22 46.92
CA GLU A 62 -7.61 -14.01 45.95
C GLU A 62 -7.83 -13.46 44.54
N LYS A 63 -6.75 -13.46 43.77
CA LYS A 63 -6.80 -13.12 42.34
C LYS A 63 -7.39 -14.30 41.59
N ARG A 64 -8.53 -14.11 40.94
CA ARG A 64 -9.13 -15.12 40.06
C ARG A 64 -8.96 -14.70 38.59
N PRO A 65 -8.64 -15.64 37.70
CA PRO A 65 -8.63 -15.34 36.28
C PRO A 65 -10.04 -14.95 35.84
N LEU A 66 -10.19 -13.72 35.35
CA LEU A 66 -11.32 -13.34 34.53
C LEU A 66 -11.06 -13.86 33.13
N PHE A 67 -11.66 -15.00 32.82
CA PHE A 67 -11.73 -15.44 31.44
C PHE A 67 -12.68 -14.51 30.70
N LEU A 68 -12.11 -13.51 30.03
CA LEU A 68 -12.78 -12.75 28.99
C LEU A 68 -13.07 -13.75 27.85
N GLN A 69 -14.18 -14.50 27.96
CA GLN A 69 -14.55 -15.55 27.04
C GLN A 69 -14.66 -15.03 25.59
N LYS A 70 -14.82 -15.95 24.60
CA LYS A 70 -15.16 -15.65 23.19
C LYS A 70 -16.25 -14.57 23.03
N ASN A 71 -17.15 -14.42 24.01
CA ASN A 71 -18.19 -13.39 24.04
C ASN A 71 -17.66 -11.95 24.11
N TYR A 72 -16.43 -11.70 24.59
CA TYR A 72 -15.87 -10.34 24.67
C TYR A 72 -15.58 -9.75 23.28
N LEU A 73 -14.97 -10.52 22.38
CA LEU A 73 -14.79 -10.10 20.98
C LEU A 73 -16.14 -9.90 20.30
N THR A 74 -17.13 -10.75 20.61
CA THR A 74 -18.51 -10.58 20.15
C THR A 74 -19.13 -9.29 20.71
N ALA A 75 -18.83 -8.92 21.95
CA ALA A 75 -19.32 -7.68 22.57
C ALA A 75 -18.65 -6.43 21.98
N ILE A 76 -17.33 -6.44 21.75
CA ILE A 76 -16.64 -5.38 21.00
C ILE A 76 -17.22 -5.30 19.59
N ARG A 77 -17.38 -6.44 18.91
CA ARG A 77 -17.96 -6.47 17.57
C ARG A 77 -19.35 -5.87 17.57
N SER A 78 -20.19 -6.27 18.52
CA SER A 78 -21.53 -5.72 18.71
C SER A 78 -21.52 -4.23 19.07
N PHE A 79 -20.49 -3.74 19.76
CA PHE A 79 -20.32 -2.33 20.10
C PHE A 79 -20.09 -1.50 18.84
N PHE A 80 -19.27 -1.99 17.91
CA PHE A 80 -18.98 -1.28 16.66
C PHE A 80 -19.92 -1.61 15.49
N SER A 81 -20.69 -2.70 15.54
CA SER A 81 -21.56 -3.14 14.44
C SER A 81 -22.92 -2.43 14.37
N LYS A 82 -23.30 -1.63 15.38
CA LYS A 82 -24.53 -0.81 15.34
C LYS A 82 -24.31 0.46 14.50
N ASN A 83 -24.02 0.28 13.21
CA ASN A 83 -24.26 1.33 12.23
C ASN A 83 -25.77 1.40 11.95
N PRO A 84 -26.34 2.58 11.63
CA PRO A 84 -27.70 2.60 11.10
C PRO A 84 -27.75 1.74 9.84
N GLU A 85 -28.79 0.90 9.69
CA GLU A 85 -28.94 -0.14 8.65
C GLU A 85 -28.82 0.36 7.18
N ASN A 86 -28.60 1.66 6.96
CA ASN A 86 -28.46 2.31 5.65
C ASN A 86 -27.28 3.30 5.58
N ALA A 87 -26.25 3.16 6.43
CA ALA A 87 -25.04 3.96 6.28
C ALA A 87 -24.27 3.48 5.04
N ASP A 88 -24.30 4.26 3.95
CA ASP A 88 -23.40 4.08 2.81
C ASP A 88 -21.94 4.19 3.30
N THR A 89 -21.26 3.04 3.42
CA THR A 89 -19.89 2.98 3.98
C THR A 89 -18.88 2.69 2.89
N ASP A 90 -18.02 3.67 2.63
CA ASP A 90 -16.91 3.58 1.69
C ASP A 90 -15.76 2.68 2.19
N TYR A 91 -15.66 2.46 3.52
CA TYR A 91 -14.51 1.77 4.12
C TYR A 91 -14.91 0.71 5.16
N ASN A 92 -14.48 -0.53 4.91
CA ASN A 92 -14.66 -1.68 5.80
C ASN A 92 -13.47 -1.82 6.73
N ILE A 93 -13.66 -1.45 7.99
CA ILE A 93 -12.66 -1.42 9.04
C ILE A 93 -12.61 -2.75 9.78
N ILE A 94 -11.40 -3.22 10.02
CA ILE A 94 -11.09 -4.40 10.81
C ILE A 94 -10.31 -3.94 12.04
N LEU A 95 -10.78 -4.34 13.21
CA LEU A 95 -10.08 -4.07 14.47
C LEU A 95 -9.14 -5.23 14.78
N LYS A 96 -7.85 -4.95 14.90
CA LYS A 96 -6.88 -5.93 15.40
C LYS A 96 -6.52 -5.59 16.83
N ILE A 97 -6.91 -6.46 17.76
CA ILE A 97 -6.71 -6.28 19.21
C ILE A 97 -5.35 -6.87 19.58
N ASN A 98 -4.42 -6.01 20.00
CA ASN A 98 -3.07 -6.39 20.43
C ASN A 98 -2.96 -6.49 21.96
N ASP A 99 -3.69 -5.66 22.70
CA ASP A 99 -3.80 -5.71 24.16
C ASP A 99 -5.22 -5.33 24.59
N PHE A 100 -5.77 -6.11 25.51
CA PHE A 100 -7.01 -5.80 26.19
C PHE A 100 -7.02 -6.54 27.52
N ASN A 101 -6.31 -5.99 28.51
CA ASN A 101 -6.04 -6.69 29.76
C ASN A 101 -6.28 -5.82 30.99
N ILE A 102 -7.02 -6.39 31.93
CA ILE A 102 -7.28 -5.80 33.24
C ILE A 102 -6.33 -6.40 34.27
N ARG A 103 -5.67 -5.52 35.03
CA ARG A 103 -4.76 -5.86 36.12
C ARG A 103 -5.15 -5.10 37.37
N GLU A 104 -5.46 -5.81 38.44
CA GLU A 104 -5.89 -5.24 39.71
C GLU A 104 -4.93 -5.58 40.86
N ILE A 105 -4.81 -4.63 41.79
CA ILE A 105 -4.08 -4.75 43.04
C ILE A 105 -4.95 -4.20 44.20
N PRO A 106 -4.95 -4.85 45.38
CA PRO A 106 -5.60 -4.28 46.56
C PRO A 106 -4.91 -2.97 46.94
N GLU A 107 -5.68 -1.90 47.14
CA GLU A 107 -5.18 -0.62 47.64
C GLU A 107 -5.49 -0.46 49.13
N SER A 108 -6.67 -0.92 49.56
CA SER A 108 -7.07 -1.03 50.97
C SER A 108 -8.16 -2.11 51.11
N PRO A 109 -8.58 -2.51 52.33
CA PRO A 109 -9.67 -3.49 52.50
C PRO A 109 -10.99 -3.10 51.80
N ALA A 110 -11.21 -1.80 51.58
CA ALA A 110 -12.40 -1.27 50.93
C ALA A 110 -12.20 -0.88 49.45
N LYS A 111 -10.96 -0.85 48.94
CA LYS A 111 -10.64 -0.32 47.59
C LYS A 111 -9.64 -1.18 46.83
N ILE A 112 -9.92 -1.33 45.54
CA ILE A 112 -9.06 -1.99 44.56
C ILE A 112 -8.62 -0.95 43.55
N LYS A 113 -7.31 -0.93 43.26
CA LYS A 113 -6.74 -0.13 42.17
C LYS A 113 -6.51 -1.03 40.97
N GLY A 114 -6.90 -0.56 39.79
CA GLY A 114 -6.79 -1.33 38.55
C GLY A 114 -6.19 -0.53 37.41
N ASN A 115 -5.72 -1.28 36.41
CA ASN A 115 -5.32 -0.77 35.12
C ASN A 115 -5.93 -1.63 34.01
N LEU A 116 -6.59 -1.01 33.05
CA LEU A 116 -6.98 -1.62 31.77
C LEU A 116 -6.03 -1.15 30.67
N GLY A 117 -5.19 -2.06 30.18
CA GLY A 117 -4.39 -1.86 28.97
C GLY A 117 -5.23 -2.10 27.72
N VAL A 118 -5.17 -1.18 26.76
CA VAL A 118 -5.88 -1.25 25.48
C VAL A 118 -4.91 -0.92 24.35
N ASP A 119 -4.83 -1.78 23.35
CA ASP A 119 -4.04 -1.60 22.13
C ASP A 119 -4.82 -2.18 20.95
N ILE A 120 -5.31 -1.30 20.08
CA ILE A 120 -6.21 -1.62 18.95
C ILE A 120 -5.65 -0.98 17.69
N ASP A 121 -5.34 -1.79 16.69
CA ASP A 121 -5.09 -1.34 15.33
C ASP A 121 -6.41 -1.26 14.55
N PHE A 122 -6.62 -0.15 13.87
CA PHE A 122 -7.65 0.01 12.85
C PHE A 122 -7.01 -0.27 11.49
N GLN A 123 -7.60 -1.18 10.73
CA GLN A 123 -7.05 -1.65 9.45
C GLN A 123 -8.16 -1.77 8.42
N ILE A 124 -7.82 -1.73 7.13
CA ILE A 124 -8.71 -2.22 6.06
C ILE A 124 -8.15 -3.51 5.47
N PHE A 125 -9.01 -4.27 4.81
CA PHE A 125 -8.58 -5.39 3.97
C PHE A 125 -8.79 -5.03 2.51
N ARG A 126 -7.70 -4.98 1.74
CA ARG A 126 -7.68 -4.66 0.31
C ARG A 126 -6.66 -5.55 -0.38
N ASP A 127 -7.01 -6.07 -1.55
CA ASP A 127 -6.13 -6.91 -2.39
C ASP A 127 -5.48 -8.07 -1.62
N SER A 128 -6.28 -8.78 -0.81
CA SER A 128 -5.85 -9.90 0.04
C SER A 128 -4.85 -9.54 1.15
N THR A 129 -4.64 -8.26 1.43
CA THR A 129 -3.72 -7.78 2.47
C THR A 129 -4.40 -6.88 3.50
N TYR A 130 -3.85 -6.85 4.71
CA TYR A 130 -4.28 -5.93 5.76
C TYR A 130 -3.47 -4.64 5.68
N VAL A 131 -4.15 -3.52 5.43
CA VAL A 131 -3.54 -2.19 5.36
C VAL A 131 -3.76 -1.48 6.70
N PRO A 132 -2.72 -1.27 7.52
CA PRO A 132 -2.86 -0.60 8.81
C PRO A 132 -3.14 0.89 8.61
N LEU A 133 -4.20 1.40 9.25
CA LEU A 133 -4.59 2.81 9.19
C LEU A 133 -3.97 3.60 10.34
N CYS A 134 -4.33 3.24 11.57
CA CYS A 134 -3.88 3.90 12.80
C CYS A 134 -3.94 2.96 13.99
N ASN A 135 -3.21 3.29 15.05
CA ASN A 135 -3.18 2.54 16.31
C ASN A 135 -3.73 3.40 17.45
N PHE A 136 -4.64 2.82 18.25
CA PHE A 136 -5.11 3.38 19.51
C PHE A 136 -4.54 2.58 20.67
N LYS A 137 -3.66 3.21 21.45
CA LYS A 137 -3.02 2.59 22.60
C LYS A 137 -3.15 3.47 23.83
N THR A 138 -3.68 2.91 24.91
CA THR A 138 -3.89 3.63 26.16
C THR A 138 -3.95 2.70 27.37
N ASN A 139 -3.79 3.27 28.56
CA ASN A 139 -3.99 2.60 29.84
C ASN A 139 -5.04 3.38 30.64
N PHE A 140 -6.12 2.73 31.06
CA PHE A 140 -7.11 3.31 31.95
C PHE A 140 -6.81 2.90 33.38
N ILE A 141 -6.30 3.84 34.17
CA ILE A 141 -6.11 3.67 35.61
C ILE A 141 -7.44 3.98 36.31
N TYR A 142 -7.89 3.09 37.18
CA TYR A 142 -9.14 3.24 37.92
C TYR A 142 -9.02 2.77 39.37
N SER A 143 -9.98 3.17 40.19
CA SER A 143 -10.16 2.68 41.55
C SER A 143 -11.64 2.34 41.75
N ARG A 144 -11.92 1.19 42.37
CA ARG A 144 -13.29 0.72 42.63
C ARG A 144 -13.43 0.15 44.04
N PRO A 145 -14.65 0.14 44.61
CA PRO A 145 -14.90 -0.54 45.87
C PRO A 145 -14.60 -2.05 45.76
N SER A 146 -14.08 -2.64 46.83
CA SER A 146 -13.82 -4.10 46.91
C SER A 146 -15.11 -4.94 46.89
N LYS A 147 -16.27 -4.32 47.13
CA LYS A 147 -17.59 -4.96 47.12
C LYS A 147 -18.27 -4.97 45.75
N ASP A 148 -17.71 -4.28 44.75
CA ASP A 148 -18.24 -4.26 43.38
C ASP A 148 -17.72 -5.48 42.63
N ASP A 149 -18.61 -6.33 42.13
CA ASP A 149 -18.21 -7.60 41.54
C ASP A 149 -17.90 -7.46 40.04
N THR A 150 -18.70 -6.73 39.25
CA THR A 150 -18.54 -6.63 37.78
C THR A 150 -19.04 -5.34 37.12
N GLU A 151 -19.87 -4.51 37.77
CA GLU A 151 -20.51 -3.35 37.13
C GLU A 151 -19.51 -2.26 36.73
N HIS A 152 -18.48 -2.04 37.56
CA HIS A 152 -17.41 -1.11 37.23
C HIS A 152 -16.61 -1.53 35.98
N ILE A 153 -16.45 -2.84 35.79
CA ILE A 153 -15.69 -3.39 34.65
C ILE A 153 -16.45 -3.14 33.35
N ASP A 154 -17.77 -3.31 33.35
CA ASP A 154 -18.62 -3.00 32.19
C ASP A 154 -18.54 -1.51 31.81
N TRP A 155 -18.63 -0.63 32.82
CA TRP A 155 -18.45 0.81 32.61
C TRP A 155 -17.06 1.15 32.06
N LEU A 156 -16.00 0.54 32.58
CA LEU A 156 -14.63 0.77 32.16
C LEU A 156 -14.41 0.37 30.70
N VAL A 157 -14.84 -0.84 30.32
CA VAL A 157 -14.78 -1.36 28.95
C VAL A 157 -15.54 -0.45 27.99
N LYS A 158 -16.75 -0.01 28.37
CA LYS A 158 -17.55 0.92 27.57
C LYS A 158 -16.80 2.23 27.30
N ASN A 159 -16.21 2.83 28.33
CA ASN A 159 -15.47 4.08 28.17
C ASN A 159 -14.18 3.89 27.35
N ALA A 160 -13.54 2.73 27.46
CA ALA A 160 -12.40 2.38 26.61
C ALA A 160 -12.79 2.33 25.13
N MET A 161 -13.90 1.64 24.80
CA MET A 161 -14.37 1.55 23.42
C MET A 161 -14.85 2.90 22.89
N LEU A 162 -15.57 3.70 23.70
CA LEU A 162 -15.95 5.07 23.34
C LEU A 162 -14.73 5.96 23.05
N SER A 163 -13.65 5.78 23.81
CA SER A 163 -12.40 6.52 23.59
C SER A 163 -11.73 6.11 22.28
N ALA A 164 -11.68 4.81 21.99
CA ALA A 164 -11.16 4.29 20.73
C ALA A 164 -11.97 4.80 19.52
N THR A 165 -13.31 4.80 19.61
CA THR A 165 -14.20 5.35 18.57
C THR A 165 -13.98 6.83 18.36
N LYS A 166 -13.91 7.64 19.42
CA LYS A 166 -13.64 9.08 19.32
C LYS A 166 -12.29 9.36 18.68
N PHE A 167 -11.27 8.61 19.07
CA PHE A 167 -9.94 8.67 18.47
C PHE A 167 -9.99 8.39 16.98
N TYR A 168 -10.59 7.26 16.58
CA TYR A 168 -10.70 6.88 15.18
C TYR A 168 -11.51 7.91 14.37
N ASN A 169 -12.67 8.35 14.85
CA ASN A 169 -13.50 9.33 14.15
C ASN A 169 -12.74 10.65 13.90
N LYS A 170 -12.01 11.13 14.91
CA LYS A 170 -11.18 12.33 14.77
C LYS A 170 -10.07 12.11 13.74
N TRP A 171 -9.36 10.98 13.82
CA TRP A 171 -8.29 10.65 12.90
C TRP A 171 -8.81 10.47 11.46
N PHE A 172 -9.86 9.67 11.26
CA PHE A 172 -10.48 9.39 9.97
C PHE A 172 -11.04 10.65 9.31
N GLY A 173 -11.71 11.52 10.07
CA GLY A 173 -12.27 12.77 9.55
C GLY A 173 -11.23 13.69 8.89
N ILE A 174 -9.98 13.62 9.35
CA ILE A 174 -8.84 14.35 8.76
C ILE A 174 -8.21 13.53 7.64
N GLN A 175 -7.94 12.24 7.89
CA GLN A 175 -7.04 11.43 7.08
C GLN A 175 -7.67 10.93 5.80
N LYS A 176 -9.00 10.76 5.74
CA LYS A 176 -9.69 10.28 4.54
C LYS A 176 -9.46 11.12 3.28
N TYR A 177 -9.07 12.39 3.42
CA TYR A 177 -8.82 13.29 2.29
C TYR A 177 -7.34 13.41 1.89
N ILE A 178 -6.43 12.97 2.74
CA ILE A 178 -4.98 13.21 2.56
C ILE A 178 -4.14 11.94 2.60
N ASN A 179 -4.70 10.82 3.09
CA ASN A 179 -3.96 9.59 3.29
C ASN A 179 -4.16 8.64 2.09
N PRO A 180 -3.09 8.36 1.30
CA PRO A 180 -3.12 7.47 0.15
C PRO A 180 -3.72 6.08 0.43
N LYS A 181 -3.69 5.63 1.69
CA LYS A 181 -4.27 4.35 2.10
C LYS A 181 -5.78 4.26 1.86
N PHE A 182 -6.46 5.40 1.71
CA PHE A 182 -7.89 5.47 1.37
C PHE A 182 -8.17 5.57 -0.13
N ALA A 183 -7.16 5.45 -0.98
CA ALA A 183 -7.36 5.36 -2.41
C ALA A 183 -8.27 4.18 -2.78
N LYS A 184 -9.15 4.44 -3.75
CA LYS A 184 -10.10 3.52 -4.36
C LYS A 184 -9.64 3.02 -5.73
N GLY A 185 -8.63 3.66 -6.29
CA GLY A 185 -7.97 3.21 -7.52
C GLY A 185 -6.71 3.99 -7.81
N VAL A 186 -6.09 3.64 -8.93
CA VAL A 186 -4.92 4.30 -9.51
C VAL A 186 -5.30 4.82 -10.89
N ARG A 187 -4.96 6.06 -11.18
CA ARG A 187 -5.13 6.68 -12.51
C ARG A 187 -3.81 7.25 -12.99
N VAL A 188 -3.57 7.15 -14.29
CA VAL A 188 -2.40 7.76 -14.92
C VAL A 188 -2.82 9.01 -15.68
N LEU A 189 -2.12 10.11 -15.44
CA LEU A 189 -2.24 11.35 -16.17
C LEU A 189 -0.97 11.56 -16.99
N VAL A 190 -1.04 11.29 -18.28
CA VAL A 190 0.08 11.55 -19.20
C VAL A 190 0.17 13.07 -19.42
N LYS A 191 1.31 13.64 -19.04
CA LYS A 191 1.67 15.04 -19.28
C LYS A 191 2.38 15.17 -20.63
N PRO A 192 2.48 16.38 -21.19
CA PRO A 192 3.33 16.63 -22.36
C PRO A 192 4.77 16.17 -22.08
N ASP A 193 5.47 15.70 -23.12
CA ASP A 193 6.85 15.27 -22.93
C ASP A 193 7.76 16.45 -22.60
N TYR A 194 8.91 16.09 -22.04
CA TYR A 194 9.95 17.04 -21.79
C TYR A 194 10.67 17.43 -23.10
N TYR A 195 10.52 18.69 -23.49
CA TYR A 195 11.11 19.26 -24.70
C TYR A 195 12.13 20.38 -24.44
N PHE A 196 12.27 20.85 -23.20
CA PHE A 196 12.96 22.11 -22.90
C PHE A 196 14.33 21.95 -22.24
N GLY A 197 15.33 22.54 -22.85
CA GLY A 197 16.63 22.81 -22.24
C GLY A 197 17.60 23.31 -23.29
N ASN A 198 18.33 24.40 -23.02
CA ASN A 198 19.58 24.70 -23.72
C ASN A 198 20.65 23.72 -23.22
N ASP A 199 20.35 22.43 -23.30
CA ASP A 199 21.21 21.42 -22.76
C ASP A 199 22.38 21.24 -23.71
N THR A 200 23.57 21.51 -23.19
CA THR A 200 24.77 21.53 -24.02
C THR A 200 25.12 20.13 -24.50
N ASP A 201 24.78 19.10 -23.72
CA ASP A 201 25.11 17.69 -23.97
C ASP A 201 23.96 16.86 -24.56
N THR A 202 22.72 17.33 -24.46
CA THR A 202 21.53 16.49 -24.73
C THR A 202 20.64 17.08 -25.82
N VAL A 203 20.07 16.19 -26.62
CA VAL A 203 19.09 16.48 -27.66
C VAL A 203 17.76 15.86 -27.26
N PHE A 204 16.80 16.66 -26.79
CA PHE A 204 15.44 16.17 -26.58
C PHE A 204 14.67 16.05 -27.90
N TYR A 205 13.91 14.97 -28.02
CA TYR A 205 13.12 14.67 -29.21
C TYR A 205 12.02 15.71 -29.37
N HIS A 206 11.96 16.35 -30.53
CA HIS A 206 10.85 17.23 -30.88
C HIS A 206 10.56 17.09 -32.38
N PRO A 207 9.28 17.03 -32.82
CA PRO A 207 8.95 16.90 -34.24
C PRO A 207 9.64 17.97 -35.13
N ASP A 208 9.74 19.19 -34.60
CA ASP A 208 10.34 20.34 -35.31
C ASP A 208 11.85 20.49 -35.13
N ARG A 209 12.49 19.65 -34.29
CA ARG A 209 13.95 19.65 -34.08
C ARG A 209 14.51 18.32 -34.55
N LYS A 210 14.93 18.27 -35.81
CA LYS A 210 15.66 17.13 -36.39
C LYS A 210 17.12 17.13 -35.94
N LEU A 211 17.74 15.96 -35.96
CA LEU A 211 19.17 15.80 -35.70
C LEU A 211 20.00 16.54 -36.74
N THR A 212 21.15 17.03 -36.32
CA THR A 212 22.17 17.61 -37.17
C THR A 212 23.50 16.97 -36.87
N TRP A 213 24.46 17.01 -37.80
CA TRP A 213 25.80 16.51 -37.55
C TRP A 213 26.57 17.26 -36.45
N ASN A 214 26.07 18.40 -35.97
CA ASN A 214 26.64 19.11 -34.81
C ASN A 214 26.22 18.49 -33.47
N ASP A 215 25.18 17.65 -33.48
CA ASP A 215 24.76 16.90 -32.29
C ASP A 215 25.67 15.68 -32.03
N PHE A 216 26.49 15.23 -32.98
CA PHE A 216 27.37 14.06 -32.83
C PHE A 216 28.79 14.50 -32.44
N GLN A 217 29.05 14.57 -31.13
CA GLN A 217 30.25 15.16 -30.55
C GLN A 217 31.24 14.13 -30.01
N ALA A 218 30.82 12.87 -29.87
CA ALA A 218 31.69 11.79 -29.45
C ALA A 218 32.74 11.45 -30.52
N LYS A 219 33.90 10.95 -30.08
CA LYS A 219 34.94 10.48 -31.01
C LYS A 219 34.55 9.11 -31.58
N PRO A 220 34.68 8.90 -32.90
CA PRO A 220 34.44 7.59 -33.49
C PRO A 220 35.41 6.55 -32.93
N LEU A 221 34.94 5.32 -32.76
CA LEU A 221 35.82 4.18 -32.48
C LEU A 221 36.69 3.92 -33.72
N SER A 222 38.01 3.89 -33.55
CA SER A 222 38.97 3.70 -34.65
C SER A 222 38.83 2.38 -35.40
N THR A 223 38.14 1.41 -34.81
CA THR A 223 37.87 0.08 -35.37
C THR A 223 36.46 -0.08 -35.95
N SER A 224 35.62 0.96 -35.88
CA SER A 224 34.25 0.87 -36.37
C SER A 224 34.22 0.86 -37.90
N ARG A 225 33.38 -0.01 -38.46
CA ARG A 225 33.07 -0.05 -39.90
C ARG A 225 31.88 0.83 -40.30
N TYR A 226 31.23 1.47 -39.32
CA TYR A 226 30.03 2.29 -39.51
C TYR A 226 30.41 3.78 -39.69
N THR A 227 29.55 4.53 -40.37
CA THR A 227 29.79 5.96 -40.65
C THR A 227 29.26 6.88 -39.56
N ALA A 228 28.31 6.42 -38.75
CA ALA A 228 27.81 7.12 -37.58
C ALA A 228 27.21 6.13 -36.57
N GLN A 229 26.94 6.63 -35.38
CA GLN A 229 26.15 5.93 -34.38
C GLN A 229 25.50 6.95 -33.44
N ILE A 230 24.19 6.85 -33.29
CA ILE A 230 23.41 7.58 -32.29
C ILE A 230 23.32 6.82 -30.97
N PHE A 231 23.45 7.56 -29.88
CA PHE A 231 23.01 7.12 -28.56
C PHE A 231 21.67 7.78 -28.24
N SER A 232 20.56 7.10 -28.56
CA SER A 232 19.20 7.55 -28.21
C SER A 232 18.60 6.67 -27.11
N ASN A 233 17.86 7.29 -26.19
CA ASN A 233 17.24 6.62 -25.05
C ASN A 233 16.02 7.40 -24.54
N PHE A 234 15.41 6.91 -23.48
CA PHE A 234 14.29 7.55 -22.81
C PHE A 234 14.36 7.45 -21.29
N GLU A 235 13.67 8.36 -20.63
CA GLU A 235 13.50 8.43 -19.17
C GLU A 235 12.05 8.80 -18.88
N TYR A 236 11.55 8.48 -17.68
CA TYR A 236 10.28 9.00 -17.19
C TYR A 236 10.41 9.74 -15.87
N LEU A 237 9.52 10.70 -15.66
CA LEU A 237 9.20 11.29 -14.37
C LEU A 237 7.75 10.97 -14.06
N ALA A 238 7.48 10.34 -12.91
CA ALA A 238 6.14 9.88 -12.55
C ALA A 238 5.81 10.16 -11.07
N PRO A 239 5.78 11.44 -10.62
CA PRO A 239 5.35 11.76 -9.27
C PRO A 239 3.91 11.27 -9.03
N VAL A 240 3.68 10.73 -7.84
CA VAL A 240 2.38 10.20 -7.43
C VAL A 240 1.74 11.12 -6.40
N LYS A 241 0.47 11.48 -6.62
CA LYS A 241 -0.33 12.30 -5.71
C LYS A 241 -1.61 11.58 -5.32
N TYR A 242 -2.14 11.87 -4.15
CA TYR A 242 -3.46 11.41 -3.75
C TYR A 242 -4.48 12.52 -3.98
N GLU A 243 -5.43 12.32 -4.89
CA GLU A 243 -6.45 13.30 -5.24
C GLU A 243 -7.75 12.60 -5.60
N HIS A 244 -8.89 13.14 -5.15
CA HIS A 244 -10.24 12.63 -5.49
C HIS A 244 -10.36 11.10 -5.31
N ASP A 245 -10.00 10.62 -4.11
CA ASP A 245 -10.00 9.20 -3.75
C ASP A 245 -9.13 8.29 -4.63
N SER A 246 -8.19 8.82 -5.41
CA SER A 246 -7.32 8.03 -6.30
C SER A 246 -5.84 8.37 -6.13
N LEU A 247 -4.98 7.39 -6.36
CA LEU A 247 -3.56 7.65 -6.64
C LEU A 247 -3.42 8.12 -8.08
N VAL A 248 -2.72 9.22 -8.28
CA VAL A 248 -2.58 9.89 -9.57
C VAL A 248 -1.11 9.88 -9.93
N ILE A 249 -0.76 9.08 -10.94
CA ILE A 249 0.58 9.02 -11.49
C ILE A 249 0.67 10.06 -12.60
N GLU A 250 1.43 11.15 -12.39
CA GLU A 250 1.63 12.18 -13.42
C GLU A 250 2.83 11.83 -14.30
N LEU A 251 2.59 11.09 -15.38
CA LEU A 251 3.65 10.58 -16.25
C LEU A 251 4.14 11.64 -17.23
N THR A 252 5.42 11.99 -17.17
CA THR A 252 6.15 12.76 -18.18
C THR A 252 7.25 11.88 -18.76
N MET A 253 7.36 11.82 -20.09
CA MET A 253 8.46 11.10 -20.75
C MET A 253 9.50 12.07 -21.27
N LYS A 254 10.75 11.64 -21.27
CA LYS A 254 11.85 12.28 -21.98
C LYS A 254 12.34 11.28 -23.01
N THR A 255 12.36 11.67 -24.28
CA THR A 255 13.06 10.93 -25.34
C THR A 255 14.23 11.79 -25.74
N TYR A 256 15.44 11.25 -25.71
CA TYR A 256 16.64 12.06 -25.87
C TYR A 256 17.77 11.32 -26.57
N MET A 257 18.73 12.10 -27.07
CA MET A 257 20.01 11.65 -27.61
C MET A 257 21.14 12.37 -26.87
N LEU A 258 22.18 11.62 -26.48
CA LEU A 258 23.36 12.18 -25.81
C LEU A 258 24.44 12.49 -26.85
N LYS A 259 24.84 13.75 -26.94
CA LYS A 259 25.77 14.24 -27.97
C LYS A 259 27.18 13.70 -27.79
N ASP A 260 27.62 13.56 -26.55
CA ASP A 260 28.95 13.07 -26.15
C ASP A 260 29.08 11.54 -26.20
N MET A 261 27.99 10.83 -26.46
CA MET A 261 27.94 9.38 -26.70
C MET A 261 27.57 9.02 -28.14
N SER A 262 27.22 10.02 -28.96
CA SER A 262 26.89 9.86 -30.37
C SER A 262 28.03 10.36 -31.25
N TRP A 263 28.50 9.55 -32.19
CA TRP A 263 29.67 9.85 -33.01
C TRP A 263 29.36 9.77 -34.50
N LYS A 264 30.21 10.42 -35.30
CA LYS A 264 30.24 10.34 -36.76
C LYS A 264 31.67 10.11 -37.23
N SER A 265 31.85 9.48 -38.39
CA SER A 265 33.17 9.29 -39.01
C SER A 265 33.79 10.63 -39.41
N ILE A 266 35.11 10.65 -39.54
CA ILE A 266 35.86 11.82 -40.02
C ILE A 266 35.55 12.10 -41.49
N ASP A 267 35.37 11.06 -42.28
CA ASP A 267 34.84 11.15 -43.63
C ASP A 267 33.37 11.58 -43.52
N ALA A 268 33.10 12.85 -43.83
CA ALA A 268 31.83 13.52 -43.57
C ALA A 268 30.64 12.67 -44.03
N PRO A 269 29.81 12.15 -43.12
CA PRO A 269 28.67 11.34 -43.52
C PRO A 269 27.60 12.19 -44.21
N GLY A 270 27.00 11.63 -45.26
CA GLY A 270 25.99 12.32 -46.06
C GLY A 270 24.62 12.41 -45.38
N ASP A 271 23.71 13.19 -45.96
CA ASP A 271 22.35 13.40 -45.43
C ASP A 271 21.57 12.08 -45.26
N TYR A 272 21.81 11.10 -46.12
CA TYR A 272 21.20 9.79 -46.03
C TYR A 272 21.61 9.04 -44.75
N SER A 273 22.90 9.09 -44.36
CA SER A 273 23.35 8.52 -43.09
C SER A 273 22.77 9.28 -41.89
N LEU A 274 22.62 10.60 -41.97
CA LEU A 274 21.96 11.37 -40.90
C LEU A 274 20.51 10.94 -40.71
N LYS A 275 19.82 10.66 -41.82
CA LYS A 275 18.44 10.16 -41.83
C LYS A 275 18.31 8.77 -41.20
N HIS A 276 19.32 7.92 -41.36
CA HIS A 276 19.40 6.63 -40.68
C HIS A 276 19.42 6.80 -39.16
N GLU A 277 20.30 7.68 -38.65
CA GLU A 277 20.38 8.01 -37.22
C GLU A 277 19.09 8.70 -36.71
N GLN A 278 18.47 9.54 -37.53
CA GLN A 278 17.17 10.13 -37.21
C GLN A 278 16.08 9.05 -37.08
N THR A 279 16.10 8.02 -37.92
CA THR A 279 15.13 6.92 -37.86
C THR A 279 15.28 6.12 -36.57
N HIS A 280 16.51 5.88 -36.10
CA HIS A 280 16.76 5.32 -34.77
C HIS A 280 16.15 6.18 -33.66
N PHE A 281 16.25 7.51 -33.76
CA PHE A 281 15.68 8.42 -32.77
C PHE A 281 14.14 8.43 -32.80
N ASP A 282 13.55 8.43 -34.00
CA ASP A 282 12.11 8.32 -34.22
C ASP A 282 11.57 6.98 -33.71
N LEU A 283 12.34 5.90 -33.85
CA LEU A 283 11.99 4.59 -33.30
C LEU A 283 11.96 4.62 -31.76
N THR A 284 12.96 5.22 -31.12
CA THR A 284 12.96 5.42 -29.65
C THR A 284 11.71 6.20 -29.20
N LYS A 285 11.30 7.21 -29.96
CA LYS A 285 10.07 7.97 -29.71
C LYS A 285 8.81 7.11 -29.88
N LEU A 286 8.74 6.31 -30.94
CA LEU A 286 7.60 5.41 -31.19
C LEU A 286 7.39 4.45 -30.02
N ILE A 287 8.48 3.88 -29.50
CA ILE A 287 8.44 3.01 -28.34
C ILE A 287 7.84 3.76 -27.15
N VAL A 288 8.28 4.99 -26.86
CA VAL A 288 7.70 5.83 -25.81
C VAL A 288 6.20 6.08 -26.00
N GLU A 289 5.69 6.26 -27.22
CA GLU A 289 4.25 6.39 -27.46
C GLU A 289 3.48 5.09 -27.20
N ARG A 290 4.08 3.94 -27.53
CA ARG A 290 3.51 2.61 -27.19
C ARG A 290 3.42 2.41 -25.68
N PHE A 291 4.45 2.84 -24.92
CA PHE A 291 4.42 2.83 -23.46
C PHE A 291 3.24 3.60 -22.90
N LYS A 292 3.06 4.85 -23.34
CA LYS A 292 1.95 5.71 -22.88
C LYS A 292 0.60 5.03 -23.14
N ALA A 293 0.43 4.45 -24.33
CA ALA A 293 -0.78 3.73 -24.69
C ALA A 293 -1.01 2.47 -23.83
N GLN A 294 0.06 1.73 -23.48
CA GLN A 294 -0.03 0.55 -22.63
C GLN A 294 -0.35 0.91 -21.18
N VAL A 295 0.32 1.92 -20.64
CA VAL A 295 0.10 2.42 -19.28
C VAL A 295 -1.34 2.90 -19.10
N LEU A 296 -1.90 3.63 -20.08
CA LEU A 296 -3.29 4.09 -20.04
C LEU A 296 -4.33 2.96 -20.08
N LYS A 297 -3.96 1.78 -20.58
CA LYS A 297 -4.82 0.59 -20.64
C LYS A 297 -4.62 -0.36 -19.45
N THR A 298 -3.61 -0.12 -18.63
CA THR A 298 -3.25 -1.01 -17.53
C THR A 298 -4.08 -0.67 -16.29
N GLU A 299 -4.73 -1.67 -15.71
CA GLU A 299 -5.38 -1.55 -14.40
C GLU A 299 -4.35 -1.77 -13.30
N PHE A 300 -3.86 -0.67 -12.71
CA PHE A 300 -2.87 -0.74 -11.65
C PHE A 300 -3.52 -1.05 -10.29
N SER A 301 -2.89 -1.91 -9.49
CA SER A 301 -3.33 -2.12 -8.10
C SER A 301 -2.81 -1.02 -7.19
N ILE A 302 -3.58 -0.65 -6.17
CA ILE A 302 -3.16 0.40 -5.22
C ILE A 302 -1.91 -0.05 -4.43
N GLU A 303 -1.81 -1.35 -4.14
CA GLU A 303 -0.71 -1.89 -3.33
C GLU A 303 0.58 -2.11 -4.11
N ASP A 304 0.53 -2.25 -5.44
CA ASP A 304 1.67 -2.68 -6.25
C ASP A 304 1.84 -1.90 -7.57
N TYR A 305 1.20 -0.74 -7.72
CA TYR A 305 1.31 0.07 -8.93
C TYR A 305 2.76 0.39 -9.30
N ASP A 306 3.64 0.61 -8.32
CA ASP A 306 5.05 0.97 -8.54
C ASP A 306 5.80 -0.18 -9.25
N SER A 307 5.70 -1.40 -8.73
CA SER A 307 6.31 -2.59 -9.35
C SER A 307 5.74 -2.87 -10.73
N GLN A 308 4.41 -2.75 -10.89
CA GLN A 308 3.74 -2.93 -12.18
C GLN A 308 4.21 -1.91 -13.21
N PHE A 309 4.33 -0.65 -12.81
CA PHE A 309 4.81 0.44 -13.67
C PHE A 309 6.27 0.24 -14.07
N GLN A 310 7.13 -0.17 -13.13
CA GLN A 310 8.53 -0.49 -13.39
C GLN A 310 8.68 -1.67 -14.35
N LEU A 311 7.84 -2.71 -14.22
CA LEU A 311 7.85 -3.84 -15.14
C LEU A 311 7.51 -3.41 -16.58
N LEU A 312 6.47 -2.59 -16.75
CA LEU A 312 6.12 -2.03 -18.06
C LEU A 312 7.28 -1.23 -18.65
N PHE A 313 8.01 -0.47 -17.84
CA PHE A 313 9.18 0.28 -18.28
C PHE A 313 10.36 -0.62 -18.69
N ILE A 314 10.59 -1.73 -17.98
CA ILE A 314 11.61 -2.71 -18.36
C ILE A 314 11.24 -3.38 -19.70
N ASP A 315 9.97 -3.72 -19.89
CA ASP A 315 9.49 -4.30 -21.14
C ASP A 315 9.60 -3.31 -22.30
N LEU A 316 9.36 -2.03 -22.03
CA LEU A 316 9.60 -0.96 -22.99
C LEU A 316 11.05 -0.91 -23.47
N TYR A 317 12.00 -1.01 -22.55
CA TYR A 317 13.43 -1.01 -22.88
C TYR A 317 13.83 -2.25 -23.69
N ARG A 318 13.23 -3.41 -23.40
CA ARG A 318 13.42 -4.63 -24.20
C ARG A 318 12.87 -4.46 -25.61
N GLU A 319 11.66 -3.90 -25.74
CA GLU A 319 11.02 -3.64 -27.02
C GLU A 319 11.86 -2.70 -27.88
N MET A 320 12.37 -1.60 -27.30
CA MET A 320 13.29 -0.68 -27.98
C MET A 320 14.48 -1.41 -28.55
N ASN A 321 15.20 -2.19 -27.74
CA ASN A 321 16.40 -2.89 -28.18
C ASN A 321 16.12 -3.91 -29.30
N ILE A 322 14.98 -4.60 -29.25
CA ILE A 322 14.57 -5.54 -30.30
C ILE A 322 14.30 -4.78 -31.61
N MET A 323 13.56 -3.68 -31.53
CA MET A 323 13.16 -2.90 -32.70
C MET A 323 14.34 -2.16 -33.34
N GLN A 324 15.26 -1.58 -32.53
CA GLN A 324 16.50 -0.98 -33.02
C GLN A 324 17.35 -2.01 -33.79
N LYS A 325 17.58 -3.20 -33.21
CA LYS A 325 18.33 -4.28 -33.88
C LYS A 325 17.65 -4.78 -35.15
N LYS A 326 16.32 -4.85 -35.15
CA LYS A 326 15.56 -5.28 -36.32
C LYS A 326 15.71 -4.27 -37.47
N TYR A 327 15.63 -2.98 -37.16
CA TYR A 327 15.85 -1.91 -38.13
C TYR A 327 17.27 -1.98 -38.73
N ASP A 328 18.30 -2.13 -37.92
CA ASP A 328 19.68 -2.32 -38.39
C ASP A 328 19.82 -3.53 -39.33
N GLN A 329 19.24 -4.67 -38.93
CA GLN A 329 19.33 -5.91 -39.73
C GLN A 329 18.64 -5.78 -41.08
N GLU A 330 17.41 -5.25 -41.11
CA GLU A 330 16.61 -5.15 -42.33
C GLU A 330 17.13 -4.08 -43.30
N THR A 331 17.72 -3.01 -42.78
CA THR A 331 18.35 -1.96 -43.59
C THR A 331 19.81 -2.26 -43.96
N LEU A 332 20.36 -3.40 -43.52
CA LEU A 332 21.79 -3.71 -43.65
C LEU A 332 22.68 -2.61 -43.08
N HIS A 333 22.37 -2.12 -41.88
CA HIS A 333 23.01 -0.98 -41.20
C HIS A 333 22.99 0.28 -42.07
N GLY A 334 21.81 0.58 -42.64
CA GLY A 334 21.60 1.74 -43.49
C GLY A 334 22.09 1.58 -44.93
N LEU A 335 22.51 0.41 -45.40
CA LEU A 335 22.92 0.23 -46.82
C LEU A 335 21.74 0.00 -47.78
N ASN A 336 20.55 -0.33 -47.26
CA ASN A 336 19.36 -0.61 -48.06
C ASN A 336 18.33 0.54 -47.95
N GLU A 337 18.38 1.47 -48.89
CA GLU A 337 17.51 2.66 -48.93
C GLU A 337 16.02 2.31 -49.00
N ALA A 338 15.67 1.24 -49.73
CA ALA A 338 14.28 0.84 -49.91
C ALA A 338 13.66 0.34 -48.60
N GLU A 339 14.40 -0.43 -47.81
CA GLU A 339 13.92 -0.89 -46.49
C GLU A 339 13.91 0.25 -45.48
N GLN A 340 14.92 1.13 -45.50
CA GLN A 340 14.91 2.31 -44.64
C GLN A 340 13.68 3.20 -44.90
N SER A 341 13.35 3.46 -46.16
CA SER A 341 12.15 4.23 -46.53
C SER A 341 10.85 3.58 -46.04
N LYS A 342 10.73 2.25 -46.09
CA LYS A 342 9.57 1.53 -45.54
C LYS A 342 9.45 1.72 -44.03
N TRP A 343 10.57 1.65 -43.31
CA TRP A 343 10.62 1.88 -41.87
C TRP A 343 10.24 3.31 -41.50
N GLU A 344 10.79 4.31 -42.19
CA GLU A 344 10.46 5.72 -42.01
C GLU A 344 8.96 5.98 -42.20
N GLN A 345 8.37 5.46 -43.28
CA GLN A 345 6.93 5.61 -43.54
C GLN A 345 6.08 4.94 -42.46
N LYS A 346 6.48 3.75 -42.01
CA LYS A 346 5.80 3.03 -40.93
C LYS A 346 5.85 3.82 -39.62
N ILE A 347 7.04 4.28 -39.22
CA ILE A 347 7.24 5.02 -37.98
C ILE A 347 6.48 6.35 -38.03
N ALA A 348 6.57 7.10 -39.14
CA ALA A 348 5.84 8.34 -39.33
C ALA A 348 4.32 8.13 -39.23
N GLY A 349 3.80 7.05 -39.86
CA GLY A 349 2.39 6.66 -39.77
C GLY A 349 1.93 6.34 -38.34
N GLU A 350 2.74 5.61 -37.57
CA GLU A 350 2.42 5.29 -36.17
C GLU A 350 2.55 6.51 -35.23
N LEU A 351 3.49 7.42 -35.51
CA LEU A 351 3.66 8.68 -34.76
C LEU A 351 2.67 9.77 -35.17
N GLY A 352 1.85 9.54 -36.20
CA GLY A 352 0.93 10.55 -36.74
C GLY A 352 1.64 11.76 -37.37
N GLN A 353 2.91 11.61 -37.76
CA GLN A 353 3.65 12.64 -38.48
C GLN A 353 3.23 12.60 -39.95
N LYS A 354 2.73 13.72 -40.48
CA LYS A 354 2.50 13.84 -41.93
C LYS A 354 3.86 13.99 -42.62
N ASN A 355 4.08 13.17 -43.65
CA ASN A 355 5.25 13.26 -44.54
C ASN A 355 5.39 14.64 -45.18
#